data_AF-A0A7K6BBC4-F1
#
_entry.id   AF-A0A7K6BBC4-F1
#
_cell.length_a   1.000
_cell.length_b   1.000
_cell.length_c   1.000
_cell.angle_alpha   90.00
_cell.angle_beta   90.00
_cell.angle_gamma   90.00
#
_symmetry.space_group_name_H-M   'P 1'
#
loop_
_entity.id
_entity.type
_entity.pdbx_description
1 polymer ?
#
loop_
_entity_poly.entity_id
_entity_poly.type
_entity_poly.pdbx_seq_one_letter_code
_entity_poly.pdbx_strand_id
1 'polypeptide(L)'
;MNGKNCSVWMFLPLVFTLFTSAGLWIVYFIAVEDNKILPLNVPDRKPGSKRVPYISIAGDAPPASCVFSQVMNMAAFLALVVAVLRFIQLKPKVLNPWLNVSGLVALCLASFGMTLLGNFQLSNDEEVHNVGTSLTFGFGTLACWIQSALTLKINVKNEGRKVGIPRVTLSASITLCVVLCILL
;
A
#
# COMPACT_ATOMS: atom_id res chain seq x y z
N MET A 1 30.04 -26.34 4.85
CA MET A 1 28.93 -25.84 4.00
C MET A 1 28.00 -25.01 4.88
N ASN A 2 28.12 -23.68 4.87
CA ASN A 2 27.23 -22.80 5.65
C ASN A 2 25.92 -22.61 4.88
N GLY A 3 24.92 -23.44 5.19
CA GLY A 3 23.56 -23.24 4.74
C GLY A 3 23.04 -21.91 5.28
N LYS A 4 22.99 -20.88 4.43
CA LYS A 4 22.30 -19.63 4.74
C LYS A 4 20.81 -19.97 4.83
N ASN A 5 20.33 -20.30 6.03
CA ASN A 5 18.90 -20.48 6.28
C ASN A 5 18.20 -19.17 5.93
N CYS A 6 17.47 -19.17 4.81
CA CYS A 6 16.64 -18.06 4.40
C CYS A 6 15.46 -18.00 5.38
N SER A 7 15.40 -16.96 6.22
CA SER A 7 14.32 -16.80 7.18
C SER A 7 13.00 -16.61 6.43
N VAL A 8 11.99 -17.42 6.71
CA VAL A 8 10.66 -17.40 6.05
C VAL A 8 10.05 -16.00 6.04
N TRP A 9 10.31 -15.22 7.10
CA TRP A 9 9.88 -13.83 7.25
C TRP A 9 10.41 -12.87 6.16
N MET A 10 11.45 -13.26 5.42
CA MET A 10 11.98 -12.49 4.30
C MET A 10 11.01 -12.41 3.11
N PHE A 11 10.12 -13.38 2.97
CA PHE A 11 9.12 -13.41 1.90
C PHE A 11 7.84 -12.66 2.25
N LEU A 12 7.66 -12.25 3.51
CA LEU A 12 6.43 -11.60 3.97
C LEU A 12 6.07 -10.33 3.16
N PRO A 13 7.02 -9.41 2.83
CA PRO A 13 6.70 -8.26 1.98
C PRO A 13 6.28 -8.66 0.56
N LEU A 14 6.82 -9.75 0.02
CA LEU A 14 6.44 -10.25 -1.31
C LEU A 14 5.03 -10.82 -1.28
N VAL A 15 4.70 -11.62 -0.26
CA VAL A 15 3.34 -12.13 -0.06
C VAL A 15 2.34 -10.98 0.07
N PHE A 16 2.67 -9.98 0.90
CA PHE A 16 1.85 -8.78 1.05
C PHE A 16 1.58 -8.08 -0.29
N THR A 17 2.62 -7.82 -1.09
CA THR A 17 2.48 -7.12 -2.37
C THR A 17 1.69 -7.94 -3.39
N LEU A 18 1.99 -9.23 -3.53
CA LEU A 18 1.32 -10.11 -4.49
C LEU A 18 -0.15 -10.32 -4.15
N PHE A 19 -0.45 -10.56 -2.86
CA PHE A 19 -1.81 -10.75 -2.39
C PHE A 19 -2.64 -9.48 -2.60
N THR A 20 -2.12 -8.33 -2.17
CA THR A 20 -2.84 -7.06 -2.28
C THR A 20 -3.07 -6.69 -3.74
N SER A 21 -2.06 -6.81 -4.60
CA SER A 21 -2.21 -6.48 -6.02
C SER A 21 -3.19 -7.41 -6.73
N ALA A 22 -3.09 -8.72 -6.53
CA ALA A 22 -4.04 -9.68 -7.09
C ALA A 22 -5.47 -9.42 -6.62
N GLY A 23 -5.65 -9.14 -5.32
CA GLY A 23 -6.95 -8.82 -4.74
C GLY A 23 -7.58 -7.57 -5.35
N LEU A 24 -6.81 -6.48 -5.52
CA LEU A 24 -7.31 -5.26 -6.15
C LEU A 24 -7.66 -5.45 -7.63
N TRP A 25 -6.90 -6.28 -8.35
CA TRP A 25 -7.27 -6.66 -9.73
C TRP A 25 -8.57 -7.46 -9.78
N ILE A 26 -8.79 -8.38 -8.84
CA ILE A 26 -10.05 -9.13 -8.74
C ILE A 26 -11.22 -8.17 -8.49
N VAL A 27 -11.09 -7.23 -7.56
CA VAL A 27 -12.11 -6.19 -7.31
C VAL A 27 -12.43 -5.41 -8.57
N TYR A 28 -11.39 -5.01 -9.33
CA TYR A 28 -11.56 -4.33 -10.60
C TYR A 28 -12.35 -5.16 -11.62
N PHE A 29 -11.97 -6.43 -11.82
CA PHE A 29 -12.64 -7.28 -12.80
C PHE A 29 -14.10 -7.56 -12.43
N ILE A 30 -14.40 -7.81 -11.16
CA ILE A 30 -15.79 -7.96 -10.67
C ILE A 30 -16.58 -6.69 -10.99
N ALA A 31 -16.04 -5.50 -10.69
CA ALA A 31 -16.73 -4.24 -10.95
C ALA A 31 -16.94 -3.95 -12.45
N VAL A 32 -16.06 -4.43 -13.32
CA VAL A 32 -16.21 -4.35 -14.77
C VAL A 32 -17.31 -5.31 -15.26
N GLU A 33 -17.29 -6.56 -14.81
CA GLU A 33 -18.29 -7.59 -15.16
C GLU A 33 -19.70 -7.16 -14.71
N ASP A 34 -19.81 -6.60 -13.51
CA ASP A 34 -21.06 -6.05 -12.96
C ASP A 34 -21.47 -4.70 -13.56
N ASN A 35 -20.77 -4.25 -14.60
CA ASN A 35 -21.07 -3.01 -15.31
C ASN A 35 -21.00 -1.73 -14.45
N LYS A 36 -20.33 -1.78 -13.29
CA LYS A 36 -20.23 -0.67 -12.33
C LYS A 36 -19.22 0.40 -12.76
N ILE A 37 -18.13 -0.02 -13.41
CA ILE A 37 -17.08 0.86 -13.94
C ILE A 37 -16.79 0.56 -15.42
N LEU A 38 -16.12 1.50 -16.09
CA LEU A 38 -15.66 1.29 -17.47
C LEU A 38 -14.40 0.42 -17.51
N PRO A 39 -14.27 -0.47 -18.51
CA PRO A 39 -13.00 -1.13 -18.79
C PRO A 39 -11.93 -0.08 -19.17
N LEU A 40 -10.68 -0.35 -18.81
CA LEU A 40 -9.55 0.55 -19.13
C LEU A 40 -9.28 0.66 -20.64
N ASN A 41 -9.76 -0.31 -21.44
CA ASN A 41 -9.49 -0.41 -22.88
C ASN A 41 -10.52 0.29 -23.78
N VAL A 42 -11.47 1.08 -23.24
CA VAL A 42 -12.51 1.74 -24.05
C VAL A 42 -12.08 3.16 -24.45
N PRO A 43 -11.82 3.43 -25.75
CA PRO A 43 -11.32 4.73 -26.21
C PRO A 43 -12.39 5.83 -26.25
N ASP A 44 -13.68 5.48 -26.37
CA ASP A 44 -14.78 6.44 -26.47
C ASP A 44 -15.51 6.62 -25.13
N ARG A 45 -15.14 7.68 -24.39
CA ARG A 45 -15.98 8.22 -23.32
C ARG A 45 -17.18 8.93 -23.95
N LYS A 46 -18.32 8.25 -24.08
CA LYS A 46 -19.59 8.97 -24.36
C LYS A 46 -19.86 9.95 -23.20
N PRO A 47 -20.21 11.22 -23.46
CA PRO A 47 -20.62 12.14 -22.40
C PRO A 47 -21.88 11.58 -21.72
N GLY A 48 -21.80 11.27 -20.42
CA GLY A 48 -22.82 10.54 -19.65
C GLY A 48 -22.50 9.05 -19.38
N SER A 49 -21.39 8.53 -19.90
CA SER A 49 -20.93 7.16 -19.65
C SER A 49 -20.31 7.02 -18.25
N LYS A 50 -20.70 5.93 -17.57
CA LYS A 50 -20.18 5.30 -16.34
C LYS A 50 -18.90 5.88 -15.69
N ARG A 51 -18.86 5.77 -14.36
CA ARG A 51 -17.79 6.29 -13.49
C ARG A 51 -16.39 5.83 -13.95
N VAL A 52 -15.43 6.75 -13.83
CA VAL A 52 -14.00 6.54 -14.09
C VAL A 52 -13.51 5.31 -13.28
N PRO A 53 -12.58 4.48 -13.82
CA PRO A 53 -12.16 3.24 -13.16
C PRO A 53 -11.22 3.48 -11.96
N TYR A 54 -11.69 4.24 -10.98
CA TYR A 54 -11.04 4.38 -9.68
C TYR A 54 -11.39 3.18 -8.81
N ILE A 55 -10.41 2.66 -8.08
CA ILE A 55 -10.60 1.49 -7.22
C ILE A 55 -11.61 1.75 -6.08
N SER A 56 -11.68 2.99 -5.59
CA SER A 56 -12.69 3.41 -4.59
C SER A 56 -14.11 3.28 -5.12
N ILE A 57 -14.30 3.48 -6.43
CA ILE A 57 -15.59 3.31 -7.10
C ILE A 57 -15.85 1.82 -7.40
N ALA A 58 -14.81 1.09 -7.79
CA ALA A 58 -14.90 -0.36 -8.04
C ALA A 58 -15.33 -1.13 -6.77
N GLY A 59 -14.75 -0.76 -5.62
CA GLY A 59 -15.04 -1.34 -4.31
C GLY A 59 -16.22 -0.71 -3.57
N ASP A 60 -17.08 0.07 -4.24
CA ASP A 60 -18.15 0.85 -3.60
C ASP A 60 -19.43 0.02 -3.34
N ALA A 61 -19.68 -1.01 -4.16
CA ALA A 61 -20.91 -1.82 -4.07
C ALA A 61 -20.62 -3.34 -4.03
N PRO A 62 -21.46 -4.14 -3.33
CA PRO A 62 -21.35 -5.58 -3.36
C PRO A 62 -21.56 -6.15 -4.78
N PRO A 63 -20.92 -7.29 -5.12
CA PRO A 63 -20.02 -8.09 -4.29
C PRO A 63 -18.57 -7.58 -4.24
N ALA A 64 -18.17 -6.66 -5.13
CA ALA A 64 -16.80 -6.14 -5.22
C ALA A 64 -16.33 -5.45 -3.92
N SER A 65 -17.22 -4.70 -3.25
CA SER A 65 -16.90 -4.06 -1.97
C SER A 65 -16.55 -5.04 -0.85
N CYS A 66 -17.19 -6.22 -0.82
CA CYS A 66 -16.88 -7.27 0.15
C CYS A 66 -15.47 -7.84 -0.08
N VAL A 67 -15.09 -8.06 -1.34
CA VAL A 67 -13.74 -8.52 -1.70
C VAL A 67 -12.72 -7.44 -1.39
N PHE A 68 -13.03 -6.18 -1.70
CA PHE A 68 -12.18 -5.03 -1.38
C PHE A 68 -11.90 -4.92 0.12
N SER A 69 -12.94 -4.99 0.96
CA SER A 69 -12.81 -5.01 2.42
C SER A 69 -11.89 -6.14 2.90
N GLN A 70 -12.09 -7.36 2.42
CA GLN A 70 -11.27 -8.51 2.81
C GLN A 70 -9.80 -8.32 2.42
N VAL A 71 -9.53 -7.89 1.19
CA VAL A 71 -8.18 -7.64 0.69
C VAL A 71 -7.49 -6.57 1.52
N MET A 72 -8.17 -5.44 1.75
CA MET A 72 -7.60 -4.30 2.49
C MET A 72 -7.38 -4.60 3.97
N ASN A 73 -8.27 -5.36 4.63
CA ASN A 73 -8.09 -5.78 6.02
C ASN A 73 -6.93 -6.78 6.18
N MET A 74 -6.79 -7.72 5.26
CA MET A 74 -5.65 -8.65 5.27
C MET A 74 -4.33 -7.92 4.97
N ALA A 75 -4.34 -6.98 4.03
CA ALA A 75 -3.22 -6.10 3.74
C ALA A 75 -2.83 -5.27 4.97
N ALA A 76 -3.80 -4.71 5.69
CA ALA A 76 -3.59 -3.97 6.95
C ALA A 76 -2.87 -4.81 8.00
N PHE A 77 -3.33 -6.05 8.22
CA PHE A 77 -2.70 -6.98 9.15
C PHE A 77 -1.26 -7.30 8.76
N LEU A 78 -1.02 -7.67 7.50
CA LEU A 78 0.31 -8.00 7.00
C LEU A 78 1.26 -6.79 7.07
N ALA A 79 0.79 -5.59 6.75
CA ALA A 79 1.55 -4.36 6.85
C ALA A 79 1.96 -4.05 8.29
N LEU A 80 1.07 -4.27 9.26
CA LEU A 80 1.37 -4.12 10.69
C LEU A 80 2.46 -5.12 11.15
N VAL A 81 2.36 -6.38 10.72
CA VAL A 81 3.38 -7.40 11.00
C VAL A 81 4.73 -6.99 10.40
N VAL A 82 4.74 -6.53 9.14
CA VAL A 82 5.95 -6.02 8.48
C VAL A 82 6.53 -4.83 9.24
N ALA A 83 5.70 -3.91 9.73
CA ALA A 83 6.12 -2.75 10.50
C ALA A 83 6.87 -3.14 11.78
N VAL A 84 6.28 -4.04 12.57
CA VAL A 84 6.87 -4.52 13.83
C VAL A 84 8.16 -5.28 13.58
N LEU A 85 8.15 -6.24 12.64
CA LEU A 85 9.34 -7.02 12.31
C LEU A 85 10.47 -6.12 11.81
N ARG A 86 10.15 -5.13 10.97
CA ARG A 86 11.14 -4.18 10.46
C ARG A 86 11.70 -3.30 11.57
N PHE A 87 10.87 -2.82 12.48
CA PHE A 87 11.31 -2.06 13.64
C PHE A 87 12.29 -2.85 14.50
N ILE A 88 11.94 -4.09 14.86
CA ILE A 88 12.79 -4.99 15.66
C ILE A 88 14.10 -5.29 14.93
N GLN A 89 14.06 -5.57 13.62
CA GLN A 89 15.23 -5.86 12.80
C GLN A 89 16.25 -4.70 12.79
N LEU A 90 15.77 -3.45 12.83
CA LEU A 90 16.60 -2.25 12.77
C LEU A 90 16.99 -1.71 14.14
N LYS A 91 16.23 -2.00 15.20
CA LYS A 91 16.48 -1.54 16.58
C LYS A 91 17.95 -1.69 17.03
N PRO A 92 18.63 -2.83 16.86
CA PRO A 92 20.03 -2.97 17.31
C PRO A 92 21.06 -2.31 16.38
N LYS A 93 20.65 -1.80 15.21
CA LYS A 93 21.56 -1.27 14.17
C LYS A 93 21.47 0.25 13.99
N VAL A 94 20.47 0.88 14.58
CA VAL A 94 20.28 2.33 14.52
C VAL A 94 20.95 3.02 15.70
N LEU A 95 21.80 4.00 15.43
CA LEU A 95 22.39 4.85 16.49
C LEU A 95 21.34 5.82 17.06
N ASN A 96 20.49 6.37 16.19
CA ASN A 96 19.39 7.24 16.56
C ASN A 96 18.06 6.51 16.32
N PRO A 97 17.25 6.25 17.37
CA PRO A 97 16.05 5.43 17.25
C PRO A 97 14.88 6.16 16.56
N TRP A 98 14.88 7.51 16.55
CA TRP A 98 13.72 8.30 16.14
C TRP A 98 13.28 7.99 14.71
N LEU A 99 14.21 7.86 13.76
CA LEU A 99 13.84 7.55 12.38
C LEU A 99 13.22 6.13 12.24
N ASN A 100 13.66 5.16 13.05
CA ASN A 100 13.07 3.83 13.08
C ASN A 100 11.68 3.83 13.73
N VAL A 101 11.51 4.59 14.82
CA VAL A 101 10.22 4.79 15.51
C VAL A 101 9.23 5.49 14.59
N SER A 102 9.62 6.56 13.91
CA SER A 102 8.76 7.26 12.94
C SER A 102 8.32 6.33 11.81
N GLY A 103 9.21 5.45 11.33
CA GLY A 103 8.87 4.45 10.32
C GLY A 103 7.84 3.43 10.81
N LEU A 104 7.95 2.99 12.07
CA LEU A 104 6.95 2.13 12.71
C LEU A 104 5.60 2.83 12.81
N VAL A 105 5.57 4.05 13.37
CA VAL A 105 4.34 4.83 13.56
C VAL A 105 3.65 5.10 12.22
N ALA A 106 4.40 5.50 11.19
CA ALA A 106 3.85 5.74 9.86
C ALA A 106 3.22 4.47 9.27
N LEU A 107 3.86 3.31 9.39
CA LEU A 107 3.27 2.04 8.91
C LEU A 107 2.05 1.61 9.73
N CYS A 108 2.02 1.86 11.05
CA CYS A 108 0.83 1.60 11.87
C CYS A 108 -0.36 2.47 11.43
N LEU A 109 -0.12 3.77 11.21
CA LEU A 109 -1.15 4.70 10.72
C LEU A 109 -1.64 4.33 9.31
N ALA A 110 -0.72 3.94 8.41
CA ALA A 110 -1.09 3.44 7.09
C ALA A 110 -1.92 2.15 7.16
N SER A 111 -1.56 1.23 8.07
CA SER A 111 -2.30 -0.01 8.30
C SER A 111 -3.71 0.26 8.83
N PHE A 112 -3.84 1.18 9.79
CA PHE A 112 -5.14 1.63 10.25
C PHE A 112 -5.95 2.29 9.12
N GLY A 113 -5.32 3.13 8.32
CA GLY A 113 -5.92 3.71 7.12
C GLY A 113 -6.50 2.66 6.17
N MET A 114 -5.79 1.54 5.95
CA MET A 114 -6.26 0.46 5.09
C MET A 114 -7.53 -0.19 5.62
N THR A 115 -7.69 -0.30 6.94
CA THR A 115 -8.94 -0.82 7.54
C THR A 115 -10.10 0.16 7.34
N LEU A 116 -9.90 1.46 7.52
CA LEU A 116 -10.96 2.44 7.26
C LEU A 116 -11.34 2.44 5.77
N LEU A 117 -10.34 2.54 4.90
CA LEU A 117 -10.50 2.54 3.46
C LEU A 117 -11.26 1.31 2.95
N GLY A 118 -10.94 0.12 3.47
CA GLY A 118 -11.56 -1.13 3.05
C GLY A 118 -13.00 -1.34 3.53
N ASN A 119 -13.39 -0.76 4.67
CA ASN A 119 -14.68 -1.06 5.31
C ASN A 119 -15.73 0.05 5.19
N PHE A 120 -15.31 1.29 4.94
CA PHE A 120 -16.22 2.41 4.72
C PHE A 120 -16.29 2.70 3.24
N GLN A 121 -17.40 2.35 2.59
CA GLN A 121 -17.59 2.60 1.16
C GLN A 121 -17.76 4.10 0.90
N LEU A 122 -17.22 4.57 -0.23
CA LEU A 122 -17.22 5.99 -0.60
C LEU A 122 -18.63 6.57 -0.65
N SER A 123 -19.60 5.82 -1.17
CA SER A 123 -21.00 6.26 -1.28
C SER A 123 -21.76 6.28 0.05
N ASN A 124 -21.30 5.53 1.06
CA ASN A 124 -21.98 5.42 2.35
C ASN A 124 -21.40 6.40 3.39
N ASP A 125 -20.08 6.55 3.43
CA ASP A 125 -19.39 7.47 4.33
C ASP A 125 -18.11 8.00 3.67
N GLU A 126 -18.28 9.05 2.86
CA GLU A 126 -17.20 9.66 2.10
C GLU A 126 -16.10 10.24 3.00
N GLU A 127 -16.47 10.82 4.15
CA GLU A 127 -15.52 11.45 5.06
C GLU A 127 -14.56 10.41 5.64
N VAL A 128 -15.09 9.33 6.23
CA VAL A 128 -14.26 8.27 6.80
C VAL A 128 -13.47 7.53 5.71
N HIS A 129 -14.06 7.33 4.53
CA HIS A 129 -13.36 6.73 3.38
C HIS A 129 -12.15 7.57 2.95
N ASN A 130 -12.31 8.88 2.85
CA ASN A 130 -11.25 9.80 2.44
C ASN A 130 -10.17 9.97 3.52
N VAL A 131 -10.54 9.92 4.80
CA VAL A 131 -9.57 9.81 5.91
C VAL A 131 -8.77 8.52 5.79
N GLY A 132 -9.43 7.37 5.55
CA GLY A 132 -8.76 6.09 5.33
C GLY A 132 -7.81 6.10 4.14
N THR A 133 -8.24 6.72 3.03
CA THR A 133 -7.42 6.94 1.82
C THR A 133 -6.17 7.76 2.16
N SER A 134 -6.35 8.90 2.81
CA SER A 134 -5.27 9.81 3.19
C SER A 134 -4.26 9.13 4.13
N LEU A 135 -4.74 8.37 5.11
CA LEU A 135 -3.88 7.61 6.02
C LEU A 135 -3.09 6.53 5.28
N THR A 136 -3.76 5.75 4.44
CA THR A 136 -3.14 4.66 3.67
C THR A 136 -2.03 5.18 2.75
N PHE A 137 -2.36 6.13 1.88
CA PHE A 137 -1.43 6.60 0.85
C PHE A 137 -0.46 7.65 1.39
N GLY A 138 -0.90 8.56 2.25
CA GLY A 138 -0.06 9.59 2.84
C GLY A 138 1.00 9.00 3.77
N PHE A 139 0.59 8.31 4.83
CA PHE A 139 1.55 7.69 5.75
C PHE A 139 2.28 6.50 5.13
N GLY A 140 1.66 5.78 4.18
CA GLY A 140 2.34 4.74 3.39
C GLY A 140 3.51 5.31 2.59
N THR A 141 3.31 6.44 1.90
CA THR A 141 4.38 7.14 1.14
C THR A 141 5.47 7.66 2.07
N LEU A 142 5.10 8.27 3.20
CA LEU A 142 6.05 8.70 4.22
C LEU A 142 6.90 7.53 4.73
N ALA A 143 6.27 6.39 5.01
CA ALA A 143 6.96 5.18 5.42
C ALA A 143 7.93 4.67 4.34
N CYS A 144 7.55 4.70 3.06
CA CYS A 144 8.46 4.33 1.95
C CYS A 144 9.74 5.19 1.95
N TRP A 145 9.61 6.50 2.14
CA TRP A 145 10.76 7.41 2.23
C TRP A 145 11.63 7.14 3.46
N ILE A 146 11.01 6.95 4.63
CA ILE A 146 11.73 6.62 5.87
C ILE A 146 12.48 5.30 5.70
N GLN A 147 11.84 4.27 5.17
CA GLN A 147 12.47 2.96 4.93
C GLN A 147 13.59 3.02 3.90
N SER A 148 13.46 3.86 2.87
CA SER A 148 14.52 4.14 1.89
C SER A 148 15.74 4.79 2.57
N ALA A 149 15.51 5.84 3.36
CA ALA A 149 16.56 6.53 4.11
C ALA A 149 17.27 5.60 5.11
N LEU A 150 16.53 4.81 5.88
CA LEU A 150 17.08 3.82 6.80
C LEU A 150 17.91 2.75 6.07
N THR A 151 17.48 2.34 4.88
CA THR A 151 18.22 1.34 4.07
C THR A 151 19.57 1.88 3.61
N LEU A 152 19.61 3.13 3.16
CA LEU A 152 20.84 3.80 2.73
C LEU A 152 21.77 4.09 3.92
N LYS A 153 21.22 4.57 5.05
CA LYS A 153 22.02 4.91 6.25
C LYS A 153 22.61 3.70 6.96
N ILE A 154 21.83 2.64 7.18
CA ILE A 154 22.26 1.47 7.94
C ILE A 154 23.13 0.54 7.08
N ASN A 155 22.91 0.53 5.76
CA ASN A 155 23.69 -0.24 4.80
C ASN A 155 23.92 -1.71 5.22
N VAL A 156 22.82 -2.39 5.61
CA VAL A 156 22.87 -3.78 6.08
C VAL A 156 23.55 -4.68 5.02
N LYS A 157 24.58 -5.43 5.43
CA LYS A 157 25.38 -6.32 4.57
C LYS A 157 26.12 -5.62 3.42
N ASN A 158 26.34 -4.30 3.51
CA ASN A 158 26.96 -3.50 2.46
C ASN A 158 26.17 -3.48 1.13
N GLU A 159 24.87 -3.80 1.17
CA GLU A 159 23.96 -3.79 0.02
C GLU A 159 23.00 -2.58 0.03
N GLY A 160 23.20 -1.66 0.96
CA GLY A 160 22.37 -0.47 1.17
C GLY A 160 22.18 0.36 -0.09
N ARG A 161 23.21 0.52 -0.93
CA ARG A 161 23.07 1.24 -2.21
C ARG A 161 22.33 0.41 -3.27
N LYS A 162 22.60 -0.89 -3.35
CA LYS A 162 21.93 -1.82 -4.30
C LYS A 162 20.43 -1.94 -4.02
N VAL A 163 20.04 -1.98 -2.74
CA VAL A 163 18.63 -2.08 -2.32
C VAL A 163 17.99 -0.70 -2.13
N GLY A 164 18.76 0.28 -1.70
CA GLY A 164 18.29 1.64 -1.42
C GLY A 164 17.94 2.43 -2.67
N ILE A 165 18.70 2.31 -3.77
CA ILE A 165 18.38 2.99 -5.03
C ILE A 165 17.00 2.58 -5.55
N PRO A 166 16.69 1.27 -5.73
CA PRO A 166 15.35 0.85 -6.14
C PRO A 166 14.24 1.35 -5.21
N ARG A 167 14.47 1.34 -3.88
CA ARG A 167 13.49 1.83 -2.91
C ARG A 167 13.23 3.34 -3.04
N VAL A 168 14.27 4.14 -3.28
CA VAL A 168 14.14 5.59 -3.52
C VAL A 168 13.37 5.83 -4.82
N THR A 169 13.72 5.12 -5.91
CA THR A 169 13.01 5.24 -7.19
C THR A 169 11.52 4.92 -7.01
N LEU A 170 11.19 3.80 -6.36
CA LEU A 170 9.80 3.43 -6.08
C LEU A 170 9.09 4.47 -5.20
N SER A 171 9.74 5.00 -4.16
CA SER A 171 9.17 6.03 -3.28
C SER A 171 8.86 7.32 -4.06
N ALA A 172 9.75 7.72 -4.96
CA ALA A 172 9.57 8.87 -5.83
C ALA A 172 8.42 8.65 -6.83
N SER A 173 8.34 7.46 -7.46
CA SER A 173 7.24 7.10 -8.35
C SER A 173 5.89 7.13 -7.63
N ILE A 174 5.79 6.56 -6.43
CA ILE A 174 4.56 6.60 -5.62
C ILE A 174 4.19 8.04 -5.28
N THR A 175 5.17 8.86 -4.87
CA THR A 175 4.94 10.27 -4.54
C THR A 175 4.41 11.03 -5.75
N LEU A 176 5.00 10.82 -6.94
CA LEU A 176 4.54 11.41 -8.18
C LEU A 176 3.09 10.99 -8.49
N CYS A 177 2.77 9.70 -8.38
CA CYS A 177 1.41 9.22 -8.59
C CYS A 177 0.41 9.87 -7.63
N VAL A 178 0.73 9.96 -6.33
CA VAL A 178 -0.15 10.59 -5.34
C VAL A 178 -0.33 12.08 -5.63
N VAL A 179 0.74 12.80 -5.97
CA VAL A 179 0.66 14.23 -6.33
C VAL A 179 -0.17 14.43 -7.59
N LEU A 180 0.04 13.62 -8.63
CA LEU A 180 -0.76 13.69 -9.86
C LEU A 180 -2.24 13.41 -9.57
N CYS A 181 -2.58 12.43 -8.73
CA CYS A 181 -3.96 12.16 -8.35
C CYS A 181 -4.62 13.30 -7.56
N ILE A 182 -3.85 14.12 -6.85
CA ILE A 182 -4.39 15.29 -6.12
C ILE A 182 -4.59 16.49 -7.06
N LEU A 183 -3.76 16.61 -8.10
CA LEU A 183 -3.76 17.75 -9.02
C LEU A 183 -4.71 17.59 -10.22
N LEU A 184 -5.09 16.36 -10.58
CA LEU A 184 -5.95 16.02 -11.71
C LEU A 184 -7.40 15.78 -11.28
#